data_AF-X1DDY7-F1
#
_entry.id   AF-X1DDY7-F1
#
_cell.length_a   1.000
_cell.length_b   1.000
_cell.length_c   1.000
_cell.angle_alpha   90.00
_cell.angle_beta   90.00
_cell.angle_gamma   90.00
#
_symmetry.space_group_name_H-M   'P 1'
#
loop_
_entity.id
_entity.type
_entity.pdbx_description
1 polymer ?
#
loop_
_entity_poly.entity_id
_entity_poly.type
_entity_poly.pdbx_seq_one_letter_code
_entity_poly.pdbx_strand_id
1 'polypeptide(L)'
;DTSRGYVCAPEEGYLDKIGKEASKQKVVQIAFDLLRKKAHRLGADKDNLEMELLEDSEFNMVQGFYTVGRNIRVRAQIKPGLISPYREAAV
;
A
#
# COMPACT_ATOMS: atom_id res chain seq x y z
N ASP A 1 -3.93 10.04 -5.82
CA ASP A 1 -4.18 11.48 -6.05
C ASP A 1 -5.67 11.72 -6.20
N THR A 2 -6.33 12.23 -5.16
CA THR A 2 -7.79 12.42 -5.20
C THR A 2 -8.18 13.69 -5.98
N SER A 3 -7.26 14.65 -6.16
CA SER A 3 -7.51 15.81 -7.03
C SER A 3 -7.64 15.42 -8.51
N ARG A 4 -6.80 14.50 -8.98
CA ARG A 4 -6.82 13.93 -10.34
C ARG A 4 -7.75 12.73 -10.45
N GLY A 5 -8.26 12.20 -9.33
CA GLY A 5 -9.27 11.15 -9.30
C GLY A 5 -8.74 9.74 -9.57
N TYR A 6 -7.45 9.47 -9.34
CA TYR A 6 -6.88 8.13 -9.51
C TYR A 6 -5.90 7.76 -8.40
N VAL A 7 -5.73 6.46 -8.20
CA VAL A 7 -4.68 5.84 -7.41
C VAL A 7 -3.81 5.02 -8.34
N CYS A 8 -2.50 5.01 -8.11
CA CYS A 8 -1.58 4.23 -8.90
C CYS A 8 -0.49 3.61 -8.04
N ALA A 9 -0.07 2.41 -8.38
CA ALA A 9 1.14 1.76 -7.89
C ALA A 9 1.92 1.23 -9.11
N PRO A 10 2.87 2.01 -9.65
CA PRO A 10 3.60 1.65 -10.88
C PRO A 10 4.34 0.32 -10.77
N GLU A 11 4.92 0.02 -9.61
CA GLU A 11 5.65 -1.24 -9.34
C GLU A 11 4.76 -2.48 -9.49
N GLU A 12 3.45 -2.33 -9.32
CA GLU A 12 2.47 -3.41 -9.45
C GLU A 12 1.63 -3.29 -10.74
N GLY A 13 1.93 -2.30 -11.61
CA GLY A 13 1.12 -2.00 -12.79
C GLY A 13 -0.33 -1.60 -12.46
N TYR A 14 -0.58 -1.07 -11.25
CA TYR A 14 -1.92 -0.74 -10.78
C TYR A 14 -2.28 0.71 -11.09
N LEU A 15 -3.43 0.91 -11.74
CA LEU A 15 -4.05 2.21 -11.96
C LEU A 15 -5.56 2.05 -11.83
N ASP A 16 -6.17 2.81 -10.93
CA ASP A 16 -7.60 2.73 -10.67
C ASP A 16 -8.17 4.11 -10.33
N LYS A 17 -9.48 4.27 -10.48
CA LYS A 17 -10.18 5.50 -10.11
C LYS A 17 -10.32 5.56 -8.59
N ILE A 18 -10.17 6.76 -8.05
CA ILE A 18 -10.41 7.00 -6.63
C ILE A 18 -11.24 8.26 -6.44
N GLY A 19 -12.21 8.21 -5.54
CA GLY A 19 -13.07 9.36 -5.25
C GLY A 19 -12.28 10.53 -4.64
N LYS A 20 -12.77 11.75 -4.84
CA LYS A 20 -12.17 12.98 -4.27
C LYS A 20 -12.09 12.94 -2.74
N GLU A 21 -13.08 12.30 -2.11
CA GLU A 21 -13.22 12.17 -0.66
C GLU A 21 -12.50 10.95 -0.07
N ALA A 22 -11.82 10.15 -0.90
CA ALA A 22 -11.16 8.95 -0.42
C ALA A 22 -10.16 9.25 0.69
N SER A 23 -10.29 8.50 1.79
CA SER A 23 -9.45 8.68 2.97
C SER A 23 -8.06 8.06 2.78
N LYS A 24 -7.08 8.55 3.53
CA LYS A 24 -5.76 7.93 3.66
C LYS A 24 -5.85 6.44 3.99
N GLN A 25 -6.74 6.06 4.91
CA GLN A 25 -6.98 4.67 5.29
C GLN A 25 -7.39 3.79 4.10
N LYS A 26 -8.22 4.31 3.18
CA LYS A 26 -8.60 3.58 1.97
C LYS A 26 -7.39 3.34 1.06
N VAL A 27 -6.51 4.33 0.92
CA VAL A 27 -5.27 4.20 0.14
C VAL A 27 -4.32 3.19 0.78
N VAL A 28 -4.20 3.19 2.11
CA VAL A 28 -3.42 2.19 2.86
C VAL A 28 -3.95 0.77 2.65
N GLN A 29 -5.27 0.57 2.70
CA GLN A 29 -5.88 -0.73 2.41
C GLN A 29 -5.57 -1.22 0.99
N ILE A 30 -5.61 -0.32 0.00
CA ILE A 30 -5.23 -0.65 -1.39
C ILE A 30 -3.77 -1.08 -1.46
N ALA A 31 -2.86 -0.34 -0.80
CA ALA A 31 -1.44 -0.68 -0.76
C ALA A 31 -1.20 -2.09 -0.15
N PHE A 32 -1.85 -2.41 0.98
CA PHE A 32 -1.74 -3.74 1.58
C PHE A 32 -2.33 -4.85 0.73
N ASP A 33 -3.45 -4.61 0.03
CA ASP A 33 -4.02 -5.61 -0.86
C ASP A 33 -3.10 -5.91 -2.06
N LEU A 34 -2.51 -4.87 -2.65
CA LEU A 34 -1.50 -5.02 -3.70
C LEU A 34 -0.27 -5.76 -3.21
N LEU A 35 0.21 -5.44 -2.01
CA LEU A 35 1.37 -6.08 -1.41
C LEU A 35 1.11 -7.56 -1.12
N ARG A 36 -0.08 -7.92 -0.62
CA ARG A 36 -0.50 -9.31 -0.43
C ARG A 36 -0.60 -10.08 -1.75
N LYS A 37 -1.14 -9.46 -2.80
CA LYS A 37 -1.18 -10.05 -4.15
C LYS A 37 0.23 -10.28 -4.69
N LYS A 38 1.14 -9.33 -4.51
CA LYS A 38 2.56 -9.48 -4.86
C LYS A 38 3.20 -10.64 -4.11
N ALA A 39 3.05 -10.68 -2.79
CA ALA A 39 3.61 -11.74 -1.95
C ALA A 39 3.14 -13.13 -2.36
N HIS A 40 1.84 -13.27 -2.64
CA HIS A 40 1.27 -14.54 -3.08
C HIS A 40 1.84 -14.98 -4.44
N ARG A 41 2.02 -14.05 -5.40
CA ARG A 41 2.69 -14.35 -6.68
C ARG A 41 4.15 -14.79 -6.51
N LEU A 42 4.81 -14.32 -5.46
CA LEU A 42 6.19 -14.68 -5.13
C LEU A 42 6.30 -15.99 -4.31
N GLY A 43 5.18 -16.66 -4.04
CA GLY A 43 5.16 -17.92 -3.30
C GLY A 43 5.25 -17.77 -1.77
N ALA A 44 4.99 -16.58 -1.23
CA ALA A 44 4.92 -16.39 0.21
C ALA A 44 3.69 -17.12 0.80
N ASP A 45 3.90 -17.82 1.92
CA ASP A 45 2.83 -18.41 2.70
C ASP A 45 2.00 -17.30 3.37
N LYS A 46 0.67 -17.40 3.27
CA LYS A 46 -0.25 -16.37 3.75
C LYS A 46 -0.22 -16.19 5.27
N ASP A 47 0.18 -17.24 6.01
CA ASP A 47 0.14 -17.26 7.47
C ASP A 47 1.34 -16.54 8.10
N ASN A 48 2.45 -16.37 7.36
CA ASN A 48 3.68 -15.75 7.85
C ASN A 48 3.99 -14.39 7.18
N LEU A 49 2.97 -13.74 6.59
CA LEU A 49 3.13 -12.46 5.91
C LEU A 49 2.87 -11.29 6.86
N GLU A 50 3.92 -10.81 7.53
CA GLU A 50 3.83 -9.55 8.27
C GLU A 50 4.10 -8.36 7.33
N MET A 51 3.17 -7.40 7.29
CA MET A 51 3.29 -6.20 6.47
C MET A 51 3.36 -4.96 7.37
N GLU A 52 4.17 -3.98 6.97
CA GLU A 52 4.31 -2.71 7.68
C GLU A 52 4.09 -1.51 6.76
N LEU A 53 3.55 -0.44 7.34
CA LEU A 53 3.41 0.85 6.71
C LEU A 53 4.64 1.69 7.06
N LEU A 54 5.40 2.11 6.05
CA LEU A 54 6.61 2.90 6.23
C LEU A 54 6.32 4.40 6.24
N GLU A 55 5.49 4.84 5.30
CA GLU A 55 5.20 6.26 5.10
C GLU A 55 3.73 6.44 4.71
N ASP A 56 3.08 7.44 5.29
CA ASP A 56 1.71 7.82 4.98
C ASP A 56 1.51 9.35 5.01
N SER A 57 1.96 10.00 3.93
CA SER A 57 1.82 11.45 3.77
C SER A 57 0.51 11.83 3.09
N GLU A 58 -0.14 12.87 3.59
CA GLU A 58 -1.34 13.46 3.00
C GLU A 58 -1.14 14.96 2.85
N PHE A 59 -1.26 15.46 1.62
CA PHE A 59 -1.15 16.88 1.28
C PHE A 59 -2.46 17.38 0.70
N ASN A 60 -2.99 18.48 1.22
CA ASN A 60 -4.13 19.15 0.61
C ASN A 60 -3.71 19.84 -0.68
N MET A 61 -4.45 19.59 -1.74
CA MET A 61 -4.27 20.27 -3.02
C MET A 61 -5.22 21.48 -3.05
N VAL A 62 -4.66 22.67 -3.21
CA VAL A 62 -5.40 23.94 -3.21
C VAL A 62 -5.36 24.61 -4.57
N GLN A 63 -6.49 25.18 -4.98
CA GLN A 63 -6.59 26.01 -6.18
C GLN A 63 -7.37 27.28 -5.82
N GLY A 64 -6.69 28.43 -5.91
CA GLY A 64 -7.23 29.68 -5.37
C GLY A 64 -7.38 29.57 -3.85
N PHE A 65 -8.62 29.74 -3.37
CA PHE A 65 -8.96 29.69 -1.94
C PHE A 65 -9.68 28.38 -1.52
N TYR A 66 -9.76 27.39 -2.42
CA TYR A 66 -10.50 26.14 -2.16
C TYR A 66 -9.60 24.91 -2.28
N THR A 67 -9.84 23.92 -1.42
CA THR A 67 -9.23 22.60 -1.53
C THR A 67 -9.92 21.81 -2.66
N VAL A 68 -9.14 21.38 -3.65
CA VAL A 68 -9.64 20.61 -4.81
C VAL A 68 -9.49 19.11 -4.65
N GLY A 69 -8.72 18.66 -3.66
CA GLY A 69 -8.49 17.26 -3.34
C GLY A 69 -7.26 17.08 -2.46
N ARG A 70 -6.72 15.86 -2.45
CA ARG A 70 -5.56 15.47 -1.65
C ARG A 70 -4.56 14.65 -2.47
N ASN A 71 -3.28 14.93 -2.32
CA ASN A 71 -2.21 14.06 -2.74
C ASN A 71 -1.84 13.16 -1.55
N ILE A 72 -2.28 11.90 -1.61
CA ILE A 72 -1.99 10.89 -0.59
C ILE A 72 -0.88 9.98 -1.13
N ARG A 73 0.19 9.84 -0.37
CA ARG A 73 1.33 8.96 -0.67
C ARG A 73 1.49 7.95 0.45
N VAL A 74 1.48 6.68 0.07
CA VAL A 74 1.61 5.56 0.99
C VAL A 74 2.74 4.66 0.50
N ARG A 75 3.61 4.23 1.42
CA ARG A 75 4.61 3.19 1.18
C ARG A 75 4.45 2.11 2.22
N ALA A 76 4.33 0.87 1.76
CA ALA A 76 4.24 -0.31 2.60
C ALA A 76 5.25 -1.34 2.12
N GLN A 77 5.73 -2.17 3.03
CA GLN A 77 6.61 -3.28 2.72
C GLN A 77 6.20 -4.53 3.50
N ILE A 78 6.62 -5.69 3.01
CA ILE A 78 6.56 -6.92 3.80
C ILE A 78 7.76 -6.86 4.72
N LYS A 79 7.57 -7.11 6.01
CA LYS A 79 8.70 -7.22 6.93
C LYS A 79 9.59 -8.35 6.44
N PRO A 80 10.88 -8.10 6.18
CA PRO A 80 11.79 -9.18 5.84
C PRO A 80 11.93 -10.08 7.07
N GLY A 81 11.32 -11.25 7.01
CA GLY A 81 11.55 -12.33 7.98
C GLY A 81 12.75 -13.18 7.55
N LEU A 82 13.39 -13.84 8.51
CA LEU A 82 14.17 -15.03 8.19
C LEU A 82 13.21 -16.02 7.52
N ILE A 83 13.37 -16.23 6.21
CA ILE A 83 12.91 -17.46 5.57
C ILE A 83 13.56 -18.54 6.41
N SER A 84 12.80 -19.24 7.26
CA SER A 84 13.41 -20.27 8.10
C SER A 84 13.48 -21.54 7.25
N PRO A 85 14.65 -21.95 6.74
CA PRO A 85 14.82 -23.30 6.24
C PRO A 85 14.85 -24.33 7.40
N TYR A 86 14.74 -23.91 8.65
CA TYR A 86 14.97 -24.76 9.81
C TYR A 86 13.96 -24.48 10.93
N ARG A 87 12.78 -25.11 10.84
CA ARG A 87 11.90 -25.34 12.00
C ARG A 87 11.77 -26.82 12.37
N GLU A 88 12.74 -27.63 11.97
CA GLU A 88 12.97 -28.99 12.48
C GLU A 88 14.45 -29.20 12.84
N ALA A 89 14.90 -28.53 13.89
CA ALA A 89 15.91 -29.10 14.78
C ALA A 89 15.72 -28.49 16.17
N ALA A 90 14.56 -28.79 16.75
CA ALA A 90 14.47 -28.96 18.18
C ALA A 90 14.59 -30.46 18.43
N VAL A 91 15.81 -30.95 18.64
CA VAL A 91 16.14 -32.15 19.44
C VAL A 91 17.48 -31.89 20.11
#